data_AF-A0A917Q0E9-F1
#
_entry.id   AF-A0A917Q0E9-F1
#
_cell.length_a   1.000
_cell.length_b   1.000
_cell.length_c   1.000
_cell.angle_alpha   90.00
_cell.angle_beta   90.00
_cell.angle_gamma   90.00
#
_symmetry.space_group_name_H-M   'P 1'
#
loop_
_entity.id
_entity.type
_entity.pdbx_description
1 polymer ?
#
loop_
_entity_poly.entity_id
_entity_poly.type
_entity_poly.pdbx_seq_one_letter_code
_entity_poly.pdbx_strand_id
1 'polypeptide(L)' 'METFVHIALLIDAIIMVVLILLQSGKSAGLSGAISGGAEQLFGKQKARGADLFLHRGTIVTGVLFFVLAFISGYVIQ' A
#
# COMPACT_ATOMS: atom_id res chain seq x y z
N MET A 1 -16.65 -17.37 15.80
CA MET A 1 -16.54 -16.51 14.60
C MET A 1 -15.71 -15.27 14.91
N GLU A 2 -15.88 -14.63 16.06
CA GLU A 2 -15.08 -13.46 16.47
C GLU A 2 -13.57 -13.64 16.37
N THR A 3 -13.05 -14.71 16.98
CA THR A 3 -11.60 -14.95 17.05
C THR A 3 -10.97 -15.02 15.66
N PHE A 4 -11.68 -15.58 14.69
CA PHE A 4 -11.22 -15.64 13.31
C PHE A 4 -11.11 -14.23 12.68
N VAL A 5 -12.11 -13.37 12.88
CA VAL A 5 -12.11 -12.01 12.34
C VAL A 5 -11.01 -11.16 12.98
N HIS A 6 -10.81 -11.27 14.29
CA HIS A 6 -9.71 -10.57 14.97
C HIS A 6 -8.33 -11.03 14.50
N ILE A 7 -8.12 -12.34 14.29
CA ILE A 7 -6.87 -12.86 13.73
C ILE A 7 -6.66 -12.34 12.30
N ALA A 8 -7.69 -12.38 11.46
CA ALA A 8 -7.61 -11.86 10.09
C ALA A 8 -7.27 -10.37 10.07
N LEU A 9 -7.90 -9.57 10.95
CA LEU A 9 -7.66 -8.14 11.09
C LEU A 9 -6.22 -7.84 11.54
N LEU A 10 -5.69 -8.62 12.49
CA LEU A 10 -4.31 -8.49 12.95
C LEU A 10 -3.31 -8.76 11.82
N ILE A 11 -3.53 -9.83 11.05
CA ILE A 11 -2.65 -10.19 9.92
C ILE A 11 -2.69 -9.11 8.84
N ASP A 12 -3.90 -8.65 8.49
CA ASP A 12 -4.10 -7.62 7.48
C ASP A 12 -3.43 -6.28 7.89
N ALA A 13 -3.52 -5.91 9.17
CA ALA A 13 -2.85 -4.73 9.71
C ALA A 13 -1.32 -4.80 9.52
N ILE A 14 -0.71 -5.94 9.82
CA ILE A 14 0.75 -6.13 9.65
C ILE A 14 1.13 -6.02 8.17
N ILE A 15 0.36 -6.66 7.28
CA ILE A 15 0.59 -6.58 5.82
C ILE A 15 0.47 -5.13 5.34
N MET A 16 -0.56 -4.40 5.79
CA MET A 16 -0.78 -3.02 5.41
C MET A 16 0.39 -2.11 5.82
N VAL A 17 0.91 -2.28 7.05
CA VAL A 17 2.09 -1.53 7.53
C VAL A 17 3.30 -1.83 6.65
N VAL A 18 3.59 -3.10 6.36
CA VAL A 18 4.71 -3.49 5.49
C VAL A 18 4.56 -2.87 4.09
N LEU A 19 3.36 -2.93 3.50
CA LEU A 19 3.11 -2.36 2.18
C LEU A 19 3.32 -0.84 2.15
N ILE A 20 2.85 -0.11 3.16
CA ILE A 20 3.02 1.35 3.26
C ILE A 20 4.50 1.71 3.41
N LEU A 21 5.26 0.97 4.22
CA LEU A 21 6.70 1.22 4.40
C LEU A 21 7.51 0.98 3.12
N LEU A 22 7.06 0.08 2.26
CA LEU A 22 7.70 -0.20 0.97
C LEU A 22 7.32 0.79 -0.13
N GLN A 23 6.27 1.61 0.05
CA GLN A 23 5.91 2.63 -0.94
C GLN A 23 6.96 3.73 -1.00
N SER A 24 7.42 4.09 -2.20
CA SER A 24 8.32 5.23 -2.35
C SER A 24 7.64 6.54 -1.92
N GLY A 25 8.36 7.33 -1.13
CA GLY A 25 7.90 8.65 -0.70
C GLY A 25 7.76 9.62 -1.88
N LYS A 26 6.71 10.45 -1.86
CA LYS A 26 6.31 11.43 -2.90
C LYS A 26 7.47 12.32 -3.43
N SER A 27 8.56 12.48 -2.69
CA SER A 27 9.72 13.32 -3.06
C SER A 27 10.70 12.70 -4.07
N ALA A 28 10.66 11.38 -4.33
CA ALA A 28 11.53 10.74 -5.33
C ALA A 28 11.28 11.25 -6.77
N GLY A 29 10.11 11.87 -7.01
CA GLY A 29 9.76 12.49 -8.29
C GLY A 29 10.54 13.76 -8.60
N LEU A 30 10.82 14.60 -7.59
CA LEU A 30 11.37 15.94 -7.75
C LEU A 30 12.88 15.93 -8.01
N SER A 31 13.64 15.10 -7.27
CA SER A 31 15.09 14.95 -7.44
C SER A 31 15.46 14.41 -8.83
N GLY A 32 14.59 13.60 -9.42
CA GLY A 32 14.83 13.07 -10.76
C GLY A 32 14.55 14.09 -11.87
N ALA A 33 13.59 15.01 -11.71
CA ALA A 33 13.18 15.93 -12.79
C ALA A 33 14.28 16.96 -13.15
N ILE A 34 15.28 17.13 -12.28
CA ILE A 34 16.37 18.10 -12.45
C ILE A 34 17.58 17.51 -13.20
N SER A 35 17.73 16.18 -13.29
CA SER A 35 19.01 15.54 -13.68
C SER A 35 19.10 14.96 -15.11
N GLY A 36 18.10 15.08 -15.99
CA GLY A 36 18.26 14.70 -17.41
C GLY A 36 17.05 14.01 -18.05
N GLY A 37 16.43 14.67 -19.03
CA GLY A 37 15.14 14.30 -19.60
C GLY A 37 15.09 13.07 -20.54
N ALA A 38 16.21 12.48 -20.96
CA ALA A 38 16.22 11.37 -21.93
C ALA A 38 16.41 9.98 -21.26
N GLU A 39 17.46 9.77 -20.46
CA GLU A 39 17.66 8.54 -19.67
C GLU A 39 16.50 8.25 -18.70
N GLN A 40 15.83 9.31 -18.23
CA GLN A 40 14.82 9.24 -17.19
C GLN A 40 13.46 8.71 -17.70
N LEU A 41 13.10 8.98 -18.96
CA LEU A 41 11.81 8.53 -19.52
C LEU A 41 11.74 7.00 -19.65
N PHE A 42 12.84 6.36 -20.08
CA PHE A 42 12.89 4.91 -20.26
C PHE A 42 13.25 4.16 -18.97
N GLY A 43 14.11 4.71 -18.11
CA GLY A 43 14.48 4.11 -16.83
C GLY A 43 13.37 4.18 -15.76
N LYS A 44 12.60 5.28 -15.69
CA LYS A 44 11.53 5.44 -14.68
C LYS A 44 10.28 4.62 -14.97
N GLN A 45 10.00 4.22 -16.21
CA GLN A 45 8.77 3.47 -16.50
C GLN A 45 8.77 2.09 -15.80
N LYS A 46 9.94 1.44 -15.68
CA LYS A 46 10.09 0.16 -14.97
C LYS A 46 10.02 0.32 -13.44
N ALA A 47 10.67 1.35 -12.89
CA ALA A 47 10.62 1.65 -11.45
C ALA A 47 9.20 2.02 -10.99
N ARG A 48 8.49 2.83 -11.78
CA ARG A 48 7.12 3.26 -11.52
C ARG A 48 6.10 2.11 -11.55
N GLY A 49 6.42 1.00 -12.23
CA GLY A 49 5.59 -0.20 -12.24
C GLY A 49 5.52 -0.89 -10.87
N ALA A 50 6.65 -0.97 -10.15
CA ALA A 50 6.69 -1.57 -8.81
C ALA A 50 5.95 -0.71 -7.79
N ASP A 51 6.16 0.61 -7.81
CA ASP A 51 5.42 1.55 -6.98
C ASP A 51 3.92 1.54 -7.25
N LEU A 52 3.51 1.43 -8.52
CA LEU A 52 2.10 1.34 -8.88
C LEU A 52 1.46 0.05 -8.35
N PHE A 53 2.19 -1.07 -8.37
CA PHE A 53 1.72 -2.32 -7.79
C PHE A 53 1.57 -2.22 -6.27
N LEU A 54 2.59 -1.70 -5.58
CA LEU A 54 2.54 -1.49 -4.12
C LEU A 54 1.42 -0.53 -3.72
N HIS A 55 1.21 0.54 -4.48
CA HIS A 55 0.14 1.50 -4.26
C HIS A 55 -1.25 0.85 -4.42
N ARG A 56 -1.47 0.11 -5.51
CA ARG A 56 -2.73 -0.62 -5.72
C ARG A 56 -2.96 -1.69 -4.65
N GLY A 57 -1.92 -2.43 -4.29
CA GLY A 57 -1.98 -3.42 -3.22
C GLY A 57 -2.43 -2.79 -1.92
N THR A 58 -1.81 -1.67 -1.53
CA THR A 58 -2.15 -0.96 -0.28
C THR A 58 -3.57 -0.41 -0.28
N ILE A 59 -4.08 0.05 -1.42
CA ILE A 59 -5.50 0.45 -1.52
C ILE A 59 -6.41 -0.73 -1.23
N VAL A 60 -6.12 -1.91 -1.81
CA VAL A 60 -6.91 -3.12 -1.59
C VAL A 60 -6.85 -3.56 -0.13
N THR A 61 -5.66 -3.64 0.46
CA THR A 61 -5.46 -3.99 1.87
C THR A 61 -6.14 -2.97 2.79
N GLY A 62 -6.05 -1.67 2.49
CA GLY A 62 -6.70 -0.62 3.28
C GLY A 62 -8.23 -0.70 3.26
N VAL A 63 -8.84 -1.01 2.11
CA VAL A 63 -10.29 -1.24 2.01
C VAL A 63 -10.68 -2.49 2.79
N LEU A 64 -9.90 -3.57 2.69
CA LEU A 64 -10.14 -4.81 3.43
C LEU A 64 -10.05 -4.57 4.95
N PHE A 65 -9.02 -3.87 5.41
CA PHE A 65 -8.83 -3.49 6.81
C PHE A 65 -10.04 -2.73 7.34
N PHE A 66 -10.53 -1.74 6.60
CA PHE A 66 -11.68 -0.94 6.99
C PHE A 66 -12.95 -1.80 7.15
N VAL A 67 -13.23 -2.70 6.19
CA VAL A 67 -14.39 -3.58 6.25
C VAL A 67 -14.29 -4.56 7.41
N LEU A 68 -13.12 -5.17 7.62
CA LEU A 68 -12.88 -6.09 8.74
C LEU A 68 -13.04 -5.37 10.09
N ALA A 69 -12.49 -4.16 10.22
CA ALA A 69 -12.61 -3.35 11.42
C ALA A 69 -14.06 -2.96 11.70
N PHE A 70 -14.81 -2.57 10.67
CA PHE A 70 -16.22 -2.25 10.80
C PHE A 70 -17.05 -3.45 11.26
N ILE A 71 -16.86 -4.62 10.63
CA ILE A 71 -17.54 -5.86 11.02
C ILE A 71 -17.18 -6.23 12.47
N SER A 72 -15.89 -6.19 12.80
CA SER A 72 -15.41 -6.49 14.15
C SER A 72 -15.97 -5.54 15.21
N GLY A 73 -16.10 -4.26 14.91
CA GLY A 73 -16.50 -3.23 15.88
C GLY A 73 -18.02 -3.04 16.03
N TYR A 74 -18.81 -3.32 14.99
CA TYR A 74 -20.25 -3.02 14.98
C TYR A 74 -21.15 -4.25 14.86
N VAL A 75 -20.70 -5.31 14.19
CA VAL A 75 -21.53 -6.49 13.90
C VAL A 75 -21.26 -7.61 14.89
N ILE A 76 -20.00 -7.73 15.29
CA ILE A 76 -19.50 -8.86 16.07
C ILE A 76 -19.48 -8.58 17.58
N GLN A 77 -19.41 -7.29 17.96
CA GLN A 77 -19.33 -6.77 19.33
C GLN A 77 -20.11 -7.54 20.41
#